data_AF-A0A3A5W8W9-F1
#
_entry.id   AF-A0A3A5W8W9-F1
#
_cell.length_a   1.000
_cell.length_b   1.000
_cell.length_c   1.000
_cell.angle_alpha   90.00
_cell.angle_beta   90.00
_cell.angle_gamma   90.00
#
_symmetry.space_group_name_H-M   'P 1'
#
loop_
_entity.id
_entity.type
_entity.pdbx_description
1 polymer ?
#
loop_
_entity_poly.entity_id
_entity_poly.type
_entity_poly.pdbx_seq_one_letter_code
_entity_poly.pdbx_strand_id
1 'polypeptide(L)'
;MWEDLGSPELSDVESVHTGDLMDRRHGLRKDDFVEIQLDARALRDSDDTWVKGRLLSSGKSSIELLTTDGNHIYLAREVIVQVVLVAHTRPAYIDDKELLEFERADQKRRSNLHERVEKKTKGNDDSHLWG
;
A
#
# COMPACT_ATOMS: atom_id res chain seq x y z
N MET A 1 2.62 -7.21 -20.82
CA MET A 1 2.78 -7.38 -19.36
C MET A 1 1.48 -7.86 -18.69
N TRP A 2 0.38 -7.10 -18.73
CA TRP A 2 -0.91 -7.56 -18.19
C TRP A 2 -1.62 -8.56 -19.12
N GLU A 3 -1.50 -8.35 -20.43
CA GLU A 3 -2.05 -9.26 -21.45
C GLU A 3 -1.41 -10.65 -21.40
N ASP A 4 -0.10 -10.72 -21.16
CA ASP A 4 0.65 -11.99 -21.09
C ASP A 4 0.36 -12.80 -19.81
N LEU A 5 -0.30 -12.19 -18.81
CA LEU A 5 -0.74 -12.83 -17.56
C LEU A 5 -2.26 -13.13 -17.55
N GLY A 6 -2.94 -12.98 -18.69
CA GLY A 6 -4.37 -13.28 -18.85
C GLY A 6 -5.30 -12.07 -18.70
N SER A 7 -4.79 -10.83 -18.82
CA SER A 7 -5.50 -9.54 -18.84
C SER A 7 -6.96 -9.63 -18.35
N PRO A 8 -7.21 -9.55 -17.03
CA PRO A 8 -8.57 -9.29 -16.58
C PRO A 8 -9.05 -7.99 -17.24
N GLU A 9 -10.31 -7.92 -17.66
CA GLU A 9 -10.90 -6.66 -18.15
C GLU A 9 -10.76 -5.59 -17.06
N LEU A 10 -9.90 -4.60 -17.31
CA LEU A 10 -9.56 -3.57 -16.32
C LEU A 10 -10.62 -2.45 -16.23
N SER A 11 -11.64 -2.48 -17.09
CA SER A 11 -12.68 -1.44 -17.16
C SER A 11 -13.43 -1.25 -15.84
N ASP A 12 -13.60 -2.31 -15.05
CA ASP A 12 -14.34 -2.26 -13.77
C ASP A 12 -13.49 -1.74 -12.60
N VAL A 13 -12.18 -1.61 -12.80
CA VAL A 13 -11.19 -1.22 -11.79
C VAL A 13 -10.40 0.05 -12.14
N GLU A 14 -10.81 0.76 -13.19
CA GLU A 14 -10.31 2.10 -13.49
C GLU A 14 -10.76 3.13 -12.44
N SER A 15 -10.01 4.23 -12.37
CA SER A 15 -10.31 5.35 -11.48
C SER A 15 -11.56 6.10 -11.94
N VAL A 16 -12.64 6.02 -11.16
CA VAL A 16 -13.89 6.76 -11.40
C VAL A 16 -13.81 8.09 -10.66
N HIS A 17 -13.69 9.18 -11.42
CA HIS A 17 -13.46 10.53 -10.89
C HIS A 17 -14.68 11.46 -11.05
N THR A 18 -15.73 11.00 -11.71
CA THR A 18 -16.98 11.72 -11.98
C THR A 18 -18.19 10.89 -11.57
N GLY A 19 -19.26 11.51 -11.07
CA GLY A 19 -20.47 10.82 -10.58
C GLY A 19 -20.80 11.13 -9.12
N ASP A 20 -21.67 10.33 -8.49
CA ASP A 20 -21.97 10.44 -7.06
C ASP A 20 -20.71 10.17 -6.23
N LEU A 21 -20.57 10.82 -5.08
CA LEU A 21 -19.39 10.75 -4.23
C LEU A 21 -19.06 9.30 -3.83
N MET A 22 -20.10 8.46 -3.66
CA MET A 22 -19.98 7.06 -3.27
C MET A 22 -19.43 6.17 -4.40
N ASP A 23 -19.66 6.54 -5.66
CA ASP A 23 -19.23 5.77 -6.83
C ASP A 23 -17.83 6.17 -7.31
N ARG A 24 -17.29 7.29 -6.77
CA ARG A 24 -15.96 7.78 -7.12
C ARG A 24 -14.88 6.90 -6.49
N ARG A 25 -14.15 6.18 -7.33
CA ARG A 25 -12.97 5.38 -6.94
C ARG A 25 -11.72 6.13 -7.34
N HIS A 26 -11.15 6.88 -6.40
CA HIS A 26 -9.92 7.65 -6.58
C HIS A 26 -8.94 7.43 -5.41
N GLY A 27 -7.66 7.73 -5.65
CA GLY A 27 -6.59 7.63 -4.66
C GLY A 27 -5.86 6.28 -4.69
N LEU A 28 -4.55 6.30 -4.40
CA LEU A 28 -3.69 5.13 -4.43
C LEU A 28 -3.99 4.19 -3.25
N ARG A 29 -4.13 2.90 -3.54
CA ARG A 29 -4.38 1.82 -2.58
C ARG A 29 -3.30 0.76 -2.65
N LYS A 30 -3.16 0.03 -1.54
CA LYS A 30 -2.29 -1.15 -1.53
C LYS A 30 -2.78 -2.14 -2.59
N ASP A 31 -1.81 -2.75 -3.25
CA ASP A 31 -1.93 -3.68 -4.37
C ASP A 31 -2.35 -3.05 -5.70
N ASP A 32 -2.54 -1.73 -5.80
CA ASP A 32 -2.78 -1.05 -7.08
C ASP A 32 -1.61 -1.20 -8.05
N PHE A 33 -1.91 -1.26 -9.34
CA PHE A 33 -0.89 -1.19 -10.38
C PHE A 33 -0.61 0.24 -10.75
N VAL A 34 0.67 0.60 -10.72
CA VAL A 34 1.14 1.97 -10.91
C VAL A 34 2.33 2.02 -11.85
N GLU A 35 2.45 3.14 -12.54
CA GLU A 35 3.68 3.56 -13.21
C GLU A 35 4.20 4.82 -12.49
N ILE A 36 5.47 4.79 -12.10
CA ILE A 36 6.11 5.87 -11.35
C ILE A 36 7.22 6.44 -12.21
N GLN A 37 7.15 7.74 -12.47
CA GLN A 37 8.22 8.47 -13.14
C GLN A 37 9.19 9.05 -12.12
N LEU A 38 10.47 8.80 -12.34
CA LEU A 38 11.59 9.26 -11.51
C LEU A 38 12.27 10.47 -12.15
N ASP A 39 12.89 11.29 -11.32
CA ASP A 39 13.76 12.38 -11.75
C ASP A 39 15.02 11.79 -12.37
N ALA A 40 15.23 12.05 -13.66
CA ALA A 40 16.39 11.56 -14.41
C ALA A 40 17.73 11.97 -13.76
N ARG A 41 17.78 13.11 -13.04
CA ARG A 41 19.01 13.58 -12.36
C ARG A 41 19.41 12.69 -11.18
N ALA A 42 18.49 11.88 -10.67
CA ALA A 42 18.72 10.93 -9.58
C ALA A 42 19.15 9.54 -10.10
N LEU A 43 19.20 9.35 -11.42
CA LEU A 43 19.47 8.08 -12.08
C LEU A 43 20.79 8.12 -12.86
N ARG A 44 21.29 6.95 -13.25
CA ARG A 44 22.40 6.86 -14.22
C ARG A 44 21.85 7.04 -15.63
N ASP A 45 22.69 7.51 -16.55
CA ASP A 45 22.29 7.78 -17.95
C ASP A 45 21.67 6.56 -18.68
N SER A 46 21.95 5.34 -18.22
CA SER A 46 21.43 4.10 -18.79
C SER A 46 20.12 3.61 -18.17
N ASP A 47 19.70 4.19 -17.05
CA ASP A 47 18.57 3.68 -16.28
C ASP A 47 17.25 4.25 -16.81
N ASP A 48 16.20 3.45 -16.82
CA ASP A 48 14.87 3.91 -17.21
C ASP A 48 14.31 4.85 -16.12
N THR A 49 13.76 5.97 -16.57
CA THR A 49 13.05 6.94 -15.72
C THR A 49 11.69 6.43 -15.27
N TRP A 50 11.16 5.37 -15.89
CA TRP A 50 9.87 4.79 -15.53
C TRP A 50 10.03 3.45 -14.83
N VAL A 51 9.35 3.33 -13.69
CA VAL A 51 9.26 2.07 -12.96
C VAL A 51 7.80 1.66 -12.87
N LYS A 52 7.53 0.42 -13.25
CA LYS A 52 6.17 -0.15 -13.27
C LYS A 52 6.08 -1.29 -12.27
N GLY A 53 4.93 -1.41 -11.63
CA GLY A 53 4.73 -2.51 -10.68
C GLY A 53 3.47 -2.40 -9.85
N ARG A 54 3.41 -3.26 -8.84
CA ARG A 54 2.34 -3.29 -7.84
C ARG A 54 2.77 -2.54 -6.58
N LEU A 55 1.93 -1.60 -6.15
CA LEU A 55 2.12 -0.80 -4.95
C LEU A 55 1.96 -1.67 -3.70
N LEU A 56 3.02 -1.88 -2.93
CA LEU A 56 2.97 -2.68 -1.70
C LEU A 56 2.71 -1.82 -0.46
N SER A 57 3.29 -0.62 -0.44
CA SER A 57 3.17 0.31 0.67
C SER A 57 3.44 1.74 0.20
N SER A 58 2.83 2.71 0.89
CA SER A 58 2.98 4.14 0.60
C SER A 58 3.30 4.86 1.91
N GLY A 59 4.57 4.84 2.29
CA GLY A 59 5.07 5.49 3.52
C GLY A 59 5.24 7.01 3.36
N LYS A 60 5.65 7.70 4.43
CA LYS A 60 5.84 9.16 4.42
C LYS A 60 7.01 9.60 3.53
N SER A 61 8.10 8.84 3.51
CA SER A 61 9.34 9.18 2.79
C SER A 61 9.59 8.28 1.58
N SER A 62 8.93 7.13 1.50
CA SER A 62 9.16 6.14 0.45
C SER A 62 7.88 5.48 -0.04
N ILE A 63 7.97 4.90 -1.23
CA ILE A 63 6.97 4.03 -1.83
C ILE A 63 7.61 2.66 -2.04
N GLU A 64 6.92 1.60 -1.63
CA GLU A 64 7.34 0.22 -1.85
C GLU A 64 6.63 -0.35 -3.07
N LEU A 65 7.41 -0.94 -3.98
CA LEU A 65 6.92 -1.45 -5.24
C LEU A 65 7.46 -2.87 -5.49
N LEU A 66 6.57 -3.77 -5.91
CA LEU A 66 6.96 -5.01 -6.55
C LEU A 66 7.01 -4.78 -8.06
N THR A 67 8.21 -4.75 -8.64
CA THR A 67 8.39 -4.46 -10.07
C THR A 67 7.94 -5.63 -10.94
N THR A 68 7.82 -5.34 -12.24
CA THR A 68 7.52 -6.33 -13.30
C THR A 68 8.50 -7.49 -13.34
N ASP A 69 9.75 -7.23 -12.96
CA ASP A 69 10.85 -8.20 -12.94
C ASP A 69 10.89 -9.02 -11.64
N GLY A 70 9.90 -8.83 -10.76
CA GLY A 70 9.80 -9.52 -9.47
C GLY A 70 10.67 -8.91 -8.36
N ASN A 71 11.28 -7.74 -8.59
CA ASN A 71 12.10 -7.09 -7.58
C ASN A 71 11.23 -6.31 -6.59
N HIS A 72 11.56 -6.43 -5.30
CA HIS A 72 10.98 -5.59 -4.27
C HIS A 72 11.89 -4.38 -4.05
N ILE A 73 11.41 -3.19 -4.38
CA ILE A 73 12.18 -1.95 -4.33
C ILE A 73 11.52 -0.89 -3.44
N TYR A 74 12.34 0.04 -2.96
CA TYR A 74 11.93 1.20 -2.17
C TYR A 74 12.32 2.46 -2.94
N LEU A 75 11.34 3.24 -3.38
CA LEU A 75 11.54 4.50 -4.07
C LEU A 75 11.45 5.65 -3.08
N ALA A 76 12.45 6.53 -3.03
CA ALA A 76 12.37 7.75 -2.25
C ALA A 76 11.38 8.72 -2.89
N ARG A 77 10.47 9.32 -2.10
CA ARG A 77 9.45 10.23 -2.65
C ARG A 77 10.02 11.51 -3.26
N GLU A 78 11.19 11.94 -2.79
CA GLU A 78 11.85 13.17 -3.26
C GLU A 78 12.35 13.07 -4.71
N VAL A 79 12.52 11.85 -5.23
CA VAL A 79 12.95 11.61 -6.62
C VAL A 79 11.79 11.23 -7.54
N ILE A 80 10.55 11.23 -7.03
CA ILE A 80 9.37 10.91 -7.83
C ILE A 80 8.83 12.19 -8.47
N VAL A 81 8.70 12.19 -9.79
CA VAL A 81 8.10 13.28 -10.55
C VAL A 81 6.58 13.13 -10.57
N GLN A 82 6.08 11.93 -10.86
CA GLN A 82 4.64 11.64 -10.86
C GLN A 82 4.36 10.14 -10.66
N VAL A 83 3.12 9.85 -10.25
CA VAL A 83 2.60 8.48 -10.14
C VAL A 83 1.32 8.39 -10.97
N VAL A 84 1.29 7.47 -11.91
CA VAL A 84 0.13 7.11 -12.72
C VAL A 84 -0.48 5.86 -12.13
N LEU A 85 -1.72 5.96 -11.66
CA LEU A 85 -2.53 4.79 -11.32
C LEU A 85 -3.00 4.14 -12.64
N VAL A 86 -2.59 2.90 -12.87
CA VAL A 86 -2.99 2.12 -14.05
C VAL A 86 -4.33 1.45 -13.79
N ALA A 87 -4.43 0.73 -12.68
CA ALA A 87 -5.64 0.03 -12.30
C ALA A 87 -5.68 -0.21 -10.80
N HIS A 88 -6.87 -0.14 -10.22
CA HIS A 88 -7.11 -0.74 -8.93
C HIS A 88 -7.11 -2.26 -9.07
N THR A 89 -6.65 -2.98 -8.05
CA THR A 89 -6.75 -4.45 -8.03
C THR A 89 -7.73 -4.94 -6.99
N ARG A 90 -8.19 -4.02 -6.14
CA ARG A 90 -9.11 -4.27 -5.04
C ARG A 90 -10.37 -3.41 -5.22
N PRO A 91 -11.54 -3.92 -4.78
CA PRO A 91 -12.77 -3.13 -4.69
C PRO A 91 -12.59 -1.86 -3.84
N ALA A 92 -13.61 -1.01 -3.81
CA ALA A 92 -13.66 0.06 -2.81
C ALA A 92 -13.52 -0.53 -1.40
N TYR A 93 -12.85 0.18 -0.49
CA TYR A 93 -12.61 -0.29 0.88
C TYR A 93 -13.89 -0.81 1.55
N ILE A 94 -15.02 -0.14 1.32
CA ILE A 94 -16.32 -0.50 1.89
C ILE A 94 -16.88 -1.83 1.36
N ASP A 95 -16.48 -2.23 0.15
CA ASP A 95 -16.92 -3.46 -0.52
C ASP A 95 -15.90 -4.60 -0.38
N ASP A 96 -14.70 -4.30 0.13
CA ASP A 96 -13.60 -5.25 0.31
C ASP A 96 -13.77 -6.05 1.61
N LYS A 97 -14.59 -7.10 1.53
CA LYS A 97 -14.87 -8.00 2.66
C LYS A 97 -13.62 -8.64 3.24
N GLU A 98 -12.66 -9.02 2.38
CA GLU A 98 -11.42 -9.65 2.80
C GLU A 98 -10.57 -8.68 3.64
N LEU A 99 -10.47 -7.41 3.22
CA LEU A 99 -9.78 -6.38 3.99
C LEU A 99 -10.43 -6.14 5.35
N LEU A 100 -11.76 -5.98 5.35
CA LEU A 100 -12.53 -5.73 6.57
C LEU A 100 -12.40 -6.88 7.58
N GLU A 101 -12.40 -8.12 7.10
CA GLU A 101 -12.19 -9.31 7.93
C GLU A 101 -10.76 -9.38 8.48
N PHE A 102 -9.77 -9.09 7.64
CA PHE A 102 -8.37 -9.04 8.05
C PHE A 102 -8.13 -7.99 9.15
N GLU A 103 -8.63 -6.77 8.98
CA GLU A 103 -8.47 -5.68 9.94
C GLU A 103 -9.17 -5.99 11.27
N ARG A 104 -10.38 -6.58 11.22
CA ARG A 104 -11.08 -7.05 12.43
C ARG A 104 -10.27 -8.12 13.18
N ALA A 105 -9.67 -9.05 12.45
CA ALA A 105 -8.84 -10.10 13.04
C ALA A 105 -7.55 -9.53 13.65
N ASP A 106 -6.91 -8.56 12.99
CA ASP A 106 -5.71 -7.91 13.51
C ASP A 106 -5.99 -7.06 14.75
N GLN A 107 -7.10 -6.32 14.76
CA GLN A 107 -7.54 -5.56 15.92
C GLN A 107 -7.77 -6.48 17.13
N LYS A 108 -8.44 -7.63 16.93
CA LYS A 108 -8.58 -8.67 17.97
C LYS A 108 -7.22 -9.17 18.45
N ARG A 109 -6.27 -9.43 17.54
CA ARG A 109 -4.92 -9.90 17.89
C ARG A 109 -4.16 -8.89 18.76
N ARG A 110 -4.23 -7.61 18.41
CA ARG A 110 -3.63 -6.51 19.18
C ARG A 110 -4.26 -6.37 20.57
N SER A 111 -5.58 -6.41 20.67
CA SER A 111 -6.28 -6.36 21.97
C SER A 111 -5.89 -7.52 22.87
N ASN A 112 -5.83 -8.74 22.33
CA ASN A 112 -5.38 -9.92 23.07
C ASN A 112 -3.91 -9.81 23.53
N LEU A 113 -3.04 -9.22 22.71
CA LEU A 113 -1.64 -9.00 23.06
C LEU A 113 -1.52 -7.98 24.22
N HIS A 114 -2.22 -6.85 24.13
CA HIS A 114 -2.26 -5.85 25.20
C HIS A 114 -2.77 -6.44 26.51
N GLU A 115 -3.86 -7.21 26.48
CA GLU A 115 -4.40 -7.86 27.68
C GLU A 115 -3.39 -8.84 28.31
N ARG A 116 -2.66 -9.61 27.49
CA ARG A 116 -1.60 -10.52 27.97
C ARG A 116 -0.41 -9.76 28.57
N VAL A 117 -0.06 -8.61 28.03
CA VAL A 117 1.00 -7.75 28.58
C VAL A 117 0.56 -7.19 29.93
N GLU A 118 -0.65 -6.62 30.05
CA GLU A 118 -1.15 -6.08 31.32
C GLU A 118 -1.25 -7.15 32.42
N LYS A 119 -1.70 -8.37 32.09
CA LYS A 119 -1.76 -9.49 33.05
C LYS A 119 -0.37 -9.93 33.52
N LYS A 120 0.67 -9.79 32.69
CA LYS A 120 2.07 -10.06 33.09
C LYS A 120 2.64 -8.93 33.94
N THR A 121 2.33 -7.67 33.63
CA THR A 121 2.85 -6.51 34.37
C THR A 121 2.22 -6.36 35.75
N LYS A 122 0.94 -6.74 35.93
CA LYS A 122 0.25 -6.75 37.24
C LYS A 122 0.79 -7.80 38.24
N GLY A 123 1.70 -8.68 37.82
CA GLY A 123 2.35 -9.67 38.69
C GLY A 123 3.76 -9.30 39.15
N ASN A 124 4.26 -8.11 38.80
CA ASN A 124 5.55 -7.60 39.27
C ASN A 124 5.32 -6.39 40.17
N ASP A 125 5.22 -6.65 41.48
CA ASP A 125 5.06 -5.63 42.51
C ASP A 125 6.21 -4.60 42.49
N ASP A 126 5.81 -3.36 42.73
CA ASP A 126 6.52 -2.20 43.27
C ASP A 126 8.04 -2.26 43.42
N SER A 127 8.75 -1.38 42.68
CA SER A 127 9.58 -0.36 43.32
C SER A 127 10.11 0.67 42.32
N HIS A 128 9.91 1.95 42.67
CA HIS A 128 10.59 3.15 42.15
C HIS A 128 10.65 3.38 40.64
N LEU A 129 9.92 4.37 40.13
CA LEU A 129 10.35 5.23 39.01
C LEU A 129 9.47 6.48 38.89
N TRP A 130 9.52 7.33 39.92
CA TRP A 130 9.45 8.78 39.73
C TRP A 130 10.74 9.35 40.31
N GLY A 131 11.65 9.68 39.40
CA GLY A 131 12.93 10.34 39.61
C GLY A 131 13.41 10.83 38.26
#